data_AF-A0A8C9UPL5-F1
#
_entry.id   AF-A0A8C9UPL5-F1
#
_cell.length_a   1.000
_cell.length_b   1.000
_cell.length_c   1.000
_cell.angle_alpha   90.00
_cell.angle_beta   90.00
_cell.angle_gamma   90.00
#
_symmetry.space_group_name_H-M   'P 1'
#
loop_
_entity.id
_entity.type
_entity.pdbx_description
1 polymer ?
#
loop_
_entity_poly.entity_id
_entity_poly.type
_entity_poly.pdbx_seq_one_letter_code
_entity_poly.pdbx_strand_id
1 'polypeptide(L)'
;MCQDVQNGEKIQILLQKLINEFSKVAGYKINTHKSNAFLYISDKSSETEMRTTTPFTISPQKIKYLGINLTKEVKDLYNENYRTLKRDIEEDLRRWKNVPCA
;
A
#
# COMPACT_ATOMS: atom_id res chain seq x y z
N MET A 1 4.87 -28.23 13.91
CA MET A 1 5.44 -26.87 13.87
C MET A 1 6.76 -26.97 13.11
N CYS A 2 7.06 -26.04 12.18
CA CYS A 2 8.32 -25.92 11.38
C CYS A 2 8.32 -26.29 9.88
N GLN A 3 7.19 -26.29 9.16
CA GLN A 3 7.21 -26.32 7.68
C GLN A 3 6.69 -25.01 7.06
N ASP A 4 5.70 -24.37 7.67
CA ASP A 4 5.08 -23.15 7.12
C ASP A 4 6.01 -21.91 7.24
N VAL A 5 6.78 -21.81 8.33
CA VAL A 5 7.74 -20.72 8.59
C VAL A 5 8.86 -20.69 7.55
N GLN A 6 9.47 -21.85 7.27
CA GLN A 6 10.53 -22.01 6.28
C GLN A 6 10.05 -21.63 4.86
N ASN A 7 8.76 -21.80 4.58
CA ASN A 7 8.17 -21.46 3.29
C ASN A 7 7.96 -19.94 3.13
N GLY A 8 7.55 -19.26 4.21
CA GLY A 8 7.36 -17.80 4.23
C GLY A 8 8.66 -17.01 4.03
N GLU A 9 9.72 -17.37 4.75
CA GLU A 9 11.05 -16.76 4.59
C GLU A 9 11.59 -16.93 3.16
N LYS A 10 11.38 -18.11 2.57
CA LYS A 10 11.83 -18.44 1.21
C LYS A 10 11.14 -17.58 0.15
N ILE A 11 9.85 -17.32 0.29
CA ILE A 11 9.08 -16.47 -0.65
C ILE A 11 9.57 -15.02 -0.58
N GLN A 12 9.85 -14.50 0.61
CA GLN A 12 10.31 -13.13 0.77
C GLN A 12 11.70 -12.89 0.14
N ILE A 13 12.63 -13.81 0.36
CA ILE A 13 13.97 -13.77 -0.24
C ILE A 13 13.86 -13.81 -1.77
N LEU A 14 12.96 -14.64 -2.31
CA LEU A 14 12.71 -14.73 -3.75
C LEU A 14 12.17 -13.42 -4.32
N LEU A 15 11.20 -12.80 -3.65
CA LEU A 15 10.61 -11.52 -4.07
C LEU A 15 11.68 -10.42 -4.12
N GLN A 16 12.46 -10.27 -3.06
CA GLN A 16 13.51 -9.25 -3.00
C GLN A 16 14.58 -9.48 -4.07
N LYS A 17 14.96 -10.74 -4.30
CA LYS A 17 15.91 -11.11 -5.35
C LYS A 17 15.39 -10.73 -6.74
N LEU A 18 14.15 -11.12 -7.05
CA LEU A 18 13.51 -10.85 -8.33
C LEU A 18 13.43 -9.34 -8.61
N ILE A 19 12.94 -8.59 -7.64
CA ILE A 19 12.83 -7.13 -7.68
C ILE A 19 14.20 -6.49 -7.98
N ASN A 20 15.25 -6.96 -7.32
CA ASN A 20 16.61 -6.44 -7.53
C ASN A 20 17.18 -6.82 -8.90
N GLU A 21 16.91 -8.03 -9.40
CA GLU A 21 17.32 -8.46 -10.74
C GLU A 21 16.68 -7.61 -11.84
N PHE A 22 15.36 -7.40 -11.79
CA PHE A 22 14.67 -6.52 -12.74
C PHE A 22 15.16 -5.08 -12.66
N SER A 23 15.40 -4.57 -11.46
CA SER A 23 15.90 -3.22 -11.26
C SER A 23 17.28 -3.03 -11.88
N LYS A 24 18.17 -4.03 -11.78
CA LYS A 24 19.48 -4.03 -12.44
C LYS A 24 19.36 -3.99 -13.96
N VAL A 25 18.50 -4.83 -14.54
CA VAL A 25 18.26 -4.85 -16.00
C VAL A 25 17.74 -3.49 -16.49
N ALA A 26 16.84 -2.86 -15.73
CA ALA A 26 16.27 -1.56 -16.08
C ALA A 26 17.17 -0.37 -15.71
N GLY A 27 18.29 -0.58 -15.01
CA GLY A 27 19.19 0.49 -14.57
C GLY A 27 18.65 1.34 -13.40
N TYR A 28 17.64 0.87 -12.67
CA TYR A 28 17.04 1.58 -11.54
C TYR A 28 17.51 1.03 -10.19
N LYS A 29 17.51 1.88 -9.16
CA LYS A 29 17.74 1.51 -7.77
C LYS A 29 16.48 1.75 -6.95
N ILE A 30 16.01 0.72 -6.26
CA ILE A 30 14.83 0.81 -5.41
C ILE A 30 15.16 1.55 -4.13
N ASN A 31 14.24 2.42 -3.73
CA ASN A 31 14.29 3.10 -2.45
C ASN A 31 13.44 2.35 -1.42
N THR A 32 14.07 1.45 -0.67
CA THR A 32 13.40 0.63 0.34
C THR A 32 12.74 1.44 1.46
N HIS A 33 13.26 2.63 1.78
CA HIS A 33 12.68 3.53 2.78
C HIS A 33 11.39 4.22 2.31
N LYS A 34 11.18 4.35 0.99
CA LYS A 34 9.94 4.88 0.41
C LYS A 34 8.95 3.77 0.07
N SER A 35 9.44 2.55 -0.16
CA SER A 35 8.62 1.38 -0.43
C SER A 35 7.84 0.95 0.82
N ASN A 36 6.52 0.94 0.70
CA ASN A 36 5.61 0.44 1.72
C ASN A 36 4.86 -0.77 1.19
N ALA A 37 4.52 -1.70 2.08
CA ALA A 37 3.76 -2.90 1.73
C ALA A 37 2.64 -3.16 2.72
N PHE A 38 1.63 -3.89 2.26
CA PHE A 38 0.60 -4.51 3.08
C PHE A 38 0.81 -6.01 3.16
N LEU A 39 0.48 -6.58 4.32
CA LEU A 39 0.40 -8.02 4.50
C LEU A 39 -1.06 -8.45 4.47
N TYR A 40 -1.41 -9.28 3.49
CA TYR A 40 -2.70 -9.96 3.42
C TYR A 40 -2.62 -11.33 4.09
N ILE A 41 -2.24 -11.33 5.37
CA ILE A 41 -2.12 -12.52 6.20
C ILE A 41 -3.22 -12.43 7.26
N SER A 42 -3.98 -13.51 7.42
CA SER A 42 -5.06 -13.62 8.40
C SER A 42 -4.58 -14.15 9.75
N ASP A 43 -3.52 -14.96 9.74
CA ASP A 43 -2.92 -15.49 10.96
C ASP A 43 -2.02 -14.44 11.63
N LYS A 44 -2.31 -14.14 12.90
CA LYS A 44 -1.61 -13.09 13.66
C LYS A 44 -0.15 -13.45 13.94
N SER A 45 0.15 -14.73 14.14
CA SER A 45 1.51 -15.17 14.44
C SER A 45 2.41 -14.99 13.21
N SER A 46 1.94 -15.45 12.05
CA SER A 46 2.58 -15.30 10.75
C SER A 46 2.66 -13.83 10.31
N GLU A 47 1.66 -13.00 10.62
CA GLU A 47 1.70 -11.56 10.34
C GLU A 47 2.81 -10.87 11.14
N THR A 48 2.99 -11.23 12.42
CA THR A 48 4.03 -10.65 13.28
C THR A 48 5.42 -11.03 12.81
N GLU A 49 5.62 -12.31 12.45
CA GLU A 49 6.88 -12.82 11.92
C GLU A 49 7.25 -12.19 10.56
N MET A 50 6.27 -12.00 9.68
CA MET A 50 6.49 -11.33 8.40
C MET A 50 6.84 -9.84 8.58
N ARG A 51 6.24 -9.16 9.57
CA ARG A 51 6.56 -7.76 9.90
C ARG A 51 8.02 -7.59 10.34
N THR A 52 8.60 -8.58 11.02
CA THR A 52 9.99 -8.52 11.47
C THR A 52 10.99 -8.91 10.39
N THR A 53 10.58 -9.73 9.42
CA THR A 53 11.50 -10.32 8.42
C THR A 53 11.61 -9.44 7.17
N THR A 54 10.54 -8.76 6.78
CA THR A 54 10.46 -7.98 5.53
C THR A 54 11.38 -6.75 5.52
N PRO A 55 12.09 -6.48 4.40
CA PRO A 55 12.94 -5.30 4.25
C PRO A 55 12.12 -4.02 3.95
N PHE A 56 10.81 -4.14 3.71
CA PHE A 56 9.93 -3.03 3.40
C PHE A 56 9.18 -2.55 4.64
N THR A 57 8.85 -1.26 4.70
CA THR A 57 7.99 -0.75 5.76
C THR A 57 6.58 -1.31 5.61
N ILE A 58 6.11 -2.06 6.62
CA ILE A 58 4.74 -2.57 6.63
C ILE A 58 3.79 -1.51 7.18
N SER A 59 2.91 -1.02 6.30
CA SER A 59 1.81 -0.15 6.71
C SER A 59 0.68 -1.02 7.29
N PRO A 60 0.18 -0.74 8.51
CA PRO A 60 -0.79 -1.62 9.16
C PRO A 60 -2.21 -1.50 8.60
N GLN A 61 -2.57 -0.34 8.03
CA GLN A 61 -3.97 -0.02 7.70
C GLN A 61 -4.14 0.65 6.34
N LYS A 62 -3.35 1.70 6.04
CA LYS A 62 -3.47 2.51 4.82
C LYS A 62 -2.11 2.83 4.17
N ILE A 63 -2.06 2.84 2.85
CA ILE A 63 -0.93 3.33 2.04
C ILE A 63 -1.51 4.34 1.06
N LYS A 64 -0.91 5.54 1.00
CA LYS A 64 -1.32 6.54 0.03
C LYS A 64 -0.60 6.31 -1.30
N TYR A 65 -1.36 6.09 -2.37
CA TYR A 65 -0.85 5.98 -3.73
C TYR A 65 -1.59 6.95 -4.65
N LEU A 66 -0.84 7.88 -5.26
CA LEU A 66 -1.38 8.89 -6.18
C LEU A 66 -2.59 9.68 -5.63
N GLY A 67 -2.59 9.98 -4.32
CA GLY A 67 -3.69 10.70 -3.68
C GLY A 67 -4.79 9.80 -3.09
N ILE A 68 -4.80 8.52 -3.45
CA ILE A 68 -5.80 7.53 -3.00
C ILE A 68 -5.24 6.77 -1.79
N ASN A 69 -6.02 6.65 -0.74
CA ASN A 69 -5.74 5.78 0.40
C ASN A 69 -6.13 4.34 0.03
N LEU A 70 -5.14 3.51 -0.25
CA LEU A 70 -5.31 2.06 -0.37
C LEU A 70 -5.41 1.48 1.04
N THR A 71 -6.45 0.69 1.31
CA THR A 71 -6.68 0.01 2.59
C THR A 71 -6.46 -1.50 2.46
N LYS A 72 -6.15 -2.16 3.59
CA LYS A 72 -6.07 -3.64 3.63
C LYS A 72 -7.44 -4.28 3.29
N GLU A 73 -8.53 -3.67 3.73
CA GLU A 73 -9.88 -4.12 3.47
C GLU A 73 -10.49 -3.34 2.29
N VAL A 74 -10.76 -4.03 1.18
CA VAL A 74 -11.27 -3.41 -0.06
C VAL A 74 -12.57 -2.64 0.15
N LYS A 75 -13.44 -3.11 1.06
CA LYS A 75 -14.71 -2.44 1.40
C LYS A 75 -14.51 -1.02 1.96
N ASP A 76 -13.37 -0.75 2.59
CA ASP A 76 -13.10 0.55 3.22
C ASP A 76 -12.61 1.59 2.21
N LEU A 77 -12.13 1.16 1.03
CA LEU A 77 -11.65 2.04 -0.04
C LEU A 77 -12.68 3.09 -0.43
N TYR A 78 -13.96 2.71 -0.51
CA TYR A 78 -15.04 3.62 -0.89
C TYR A 78 -15.23 4.72 0.16
N ASN A 79 -15.28 4.36 1.43
CA ASN A 79 -15.51 5.31 2.52
C ASN A 79 -14.31 6.24 2.74
N GLU A 80 -13.09 5.71 2.64
CA GLU A 80 -11.85 6.48 2.82
C GLU A 80 -11.61 7.47 1.69
N ASN A 81 -12.00 7.13 0.45
CA ASN A 81 -11.69 7.95 -0.73
C ASN A 81 -12.93 8.62 -1.31
N TYR A 82 -13.90 7.83 -1.79
CA TYR A 82 -15.00 8.34 -2.60
C TYR A 82 -15.93 9.26 -1.81
N ARG A 83 -16.20 8.95 -0.54
CA ARG A 83 -17.01 9.82 0.32
C ARG A 83 -16.38 11.23 0.46
N THR A 84 -15.07 11.27 0.67
CA THR A 84 -14.31 12.52 0.79
C THR A 84 -14.27 13.25 -0.54
N LEU A 85 -13.89 12.56 -1.62
CA LEU A 85 -13.83 13.12 -2.96
C LEU A 85 -15.16 13.72 -3.41
N LYS A 86 -16.27 13.03 -3.15
CA LYS A 86 -17.62 13.53 -3.47
C LYS A 86 -17.91 14.86 -2.76
N ARG A 87 -17.59 14.95 -1.46
CA ARG A 87 -17.80 16.18 -0.68
C ARG A 87 -16.96 17.34 -1.23
N ASP A 88 -15.70 17.06 -1.58
CA ASP A 88 -14.80 18.08 -2.09
C ASP A 88 -15.29 18.61 -3.45
N ILE A 89 -15.78 17.71 -4.34
CA ILE A 89 -16.45 18.10 -5.60
C ILE A 89 -17.71 18.93 -5.34
N GLU A 90 -18.56 18.53 -4.38
CA GLU A 90 -19.77 19.29 -4.03
C GLU A 90 -19.43 20.69 -3.50
N GLU A 91 -18.37 20.82 -2.70
CA GLU A 91 -17.90 22.11 -2.18
C GLU A 91 -17.36 22.99 -3.31
N ASP A 92 -16.57 22.43 -4.22
CA ASP A 92 -16.08 23.16 -5.38
C ASP A 92 -17.25 23.63 -6.25
N LEU A 93 -18.21 22.77 -6.59
CA LEU A 93 -19.39 23.19 -7.36
C LEU A 93 -20.18 24.33 -6.70
N ARG A 94 -20.26 24.36 -5.36
CA ARG A 94 -20.88 25.47 -4.62
C ARG A 94 -20.08 26.77 -4.75
N ARG A 95 -18.74 26.69 -4.70
CA ARG A 95 -17.86 27.85 -4.91
C ARG A 95 -18.00 28.39 -6.33
N TRP A 96 -17.99 27.50 -7.32
CA TRP A 96 -18.15 27.84 -8.75
C TRP A 96 -19.49 28.53 -9.05
N LYS A 97 -20.58 28.14 -8.37
CA LYS A 97 -21.90 28.79 -8.53
C LYS A 97 -21.90 30.27 -8.14
N ASN A 98 -21.02 30.67 -7.22
CA ASN A 98 -20.94 32.03 -6.70
C ASN A 98 -19.91 32.90 -7.44
N VAL A 99 -19.25 32.38 -8.47
CA VAL A 99 -18.32 33.14 -9.30
C VAL A 99 -19.13 34.07 -10.22
N PRO A 100 -18.96 35.40 -10.13
CA PRO A 100 -19.66 36.33 -11.03
C PRO A 100 -19.29 36.01 -12.48
N CYS A 101 -20.29 35.90 -13.36
CA CYS A 101 -20.04 35.93 -14.79
C CYS A 101 -19.57 37.32 -15.19
N ALA A 102 -18.53 37.39 -16.03
CA ALA A 102 -18.09 38.61 -16.67
C ALA A 102 -19.06 39.07 -17.75
#